data_AF-A0A4R2HJV6-F1
#
_entry.id   AF-A0A4R2HJV6-F1
#
_cell.length_a   1.000
_cell.length_b   1.000
_cell.length_c   1.000
_cell.angle_alpha   90.00
_cell.angle_beta   90.00
_cell.angle_gamma   90.00
#
_symmetry.space_group_name_H-M   'P 1'
#
loop_
_entity.id
_entity.type
_entity.pdbx_description
1 polymer ?
#
loop_
_entity_poly.entity_id
_entity_poly.type
_entity_poly.pdbx_seq_one_letter_code
_entity_poly.pdbx_strand_id
1 'polypeptide(L)'
;MRSVYRALAGLIAIGVVVQAMSVALGWFTAIKDMDDGQVIDKNTDFNLGQSLHGMIGMMIIPLLALLLLIVSFFARVEGGVKWALLVVGLVALQIALAFVAFFGAPAVGALHGLNAFALLWAAGMAARKAAASPPAAAPTESPAEPTEAAR
;
A
#
# COMPACT_ATOMS: atom_id res chain seq x y z
N MET A 1 -10.16 -12.68 -8.91
CA MET A 1 -9.25 -11.51 -8.79
C MET A 1 -9.67 -10.49 -7.74
N ARG A 2 -10.96 -10.33 -7.41
CA ARG A 2 -11.42 -9.41 -6.34
C ARG A 2 -10.80 -9.67 -4.96
N SER A 3 -10.76 -10.92 -4.50
CA SER A 3 -10.14 -11.26 -3.21
C SER A 3 -8.64 -10.98 -3.18
N VAL A 4 -7.95 -11.25 -4.29
CA VAL A 4 -6.52 -10.93 -4.46
C VAL A 4 -6.30 -9.42 -4.41
N TYR A 5 -7.13 -8.64 -5.12
CA TYR A 5 -7.09 -7.18 -5.07
C TYR A 5 -7.27 -6.66 -3.64
N ARG A 6 -8.29 -7.16 -2.92
CA ARG A 6 -8.55 -6.79 -1.52
C ARG A 6 -7.36 -7.13 -0.63
N ALA A 7 -6.79 -8.32 -0.78
CA ALA A 7 -5.64 -8.77 0.00
C ALA A 7 -4.42 -7.89 -0.25
N LEU A 8 -4.07 -7.63 -1.52
CA LEU A 8 -2.94 -6.77 -1.88
C LEU A 8 -3.11 -5.34 -1.34
N ALA A 9 -4.29 -4.75 -1.52
CA ALA A 9 -4.58 -3.41 -0.98
C ALA A 9 -4.49 -3.38 0.55
N GLY A 10 -4.99 -4.43 1.23
CA GLY A 10 -4.86 -4.58 2.68
C GLY A 10 -3.41 -4.74 3.15
N LEU A 11 -2.61 -5.54 2.44
CA LEU A 11 -1.19 -5.73 2.75
C LEU A 11 -0.39 -4.44 2.58
N ILE A 12 -0.71 -3.60 1.60
CA ILE A 12 -0.09 -2.27 1.45
C ILE A 12 -0.42 -1.39 2.66
N ALA A 13 -1.69 -1.33 3.06
CA ALA A 13 -2.12 -0.55 4.23
C ALA A 13 -1.41 -1.03 5.51
N ILE A 14 -1.37 -2.33 5.75
CA ILE A 14 -0.63 -2.93 6.88
C ILE A 14 0.86 -2.62 6.78
N GLY A 15 1.45 -2.71 5.58
CA GLY A 15 2.86 -2.39 5.34
C GLY A 15 3.22 -0.95 5.70
N VAL A 16 2.32 0.02 5.47
CA VAL A 16 2.51 1.41 5.92
C VAL A 16 2.49 1.52 7.45
N VAL A 17 1.59 0.81 8.12
CA VAL A 17 1.56 0.76 9.60
C VAL A 17 2.84 0.16 10.15
N VAL A 18 3.31 -0.96 9.58
CA VAL A 18 4.57 -1.59 9.96
C VAL A 18 5.75 -0.64 9.72
N GLN A 19 5.76 0.14 8.64
CA GLN A 19 6.78 1.18 8.45
C GLN A 19 6.78 2.21 9.57
N ALA A 20 5.60 2.70 10.00
CA ALA A 20 5.52 3.65 11.11
C ALA A 20 6.04 3.05 12.43
N MET A 21 5.74 1.77 12.69
CA MET A 21 6.30 1.04 13.84
C MET A 21 7.83 0.93 13.75
N SER A 22 8.35 0.62 12.56
CA SER A 22 9.80 0.51 12.31
C SER A 22 10.52 1.84 12.50
N VAL A 23 9.90 2.97 12.14
CA VAL A 23 10.44 4.32 12.41
C VAL A 23 10.55 4.57 13.92
N ALA A 24 9.49 4.25 14.68
CA ALA A 24 9.52 4.38 16.13
C ALA A 24 10.62 3.50 16.75
N LEU A 25 10.69 2.22 16.36
CA LEU A 25 11.76 1.32 16.78
C LEU A 25 13.14 1.91 16.45
N GLY A 26 13.35 2.37 15.22
CA GLY A 26 14.63 2.89 14.76
C GLY A 26 15.07 4.13 15.54
N TRP A 27 14.15 5.05 15.85
CA TRP A 27 14.49 6.24 16.62
C TRP A 27 14.68 5.97 18.11
N PHE A 28 13.88 5.12 18.74
CA PHE A 28 14.11 4.75 20.14
C PHE A 28 15.43 3.99 20.32
N THR A 29 15.81 3.13 19.38
CA THR A 29 17.14 2.51 19.37
C THR A 29 18.25 3.55 19.24
N ALA A 30 18.16 4.46 18.26
CA ALA A 30 19.16 5.50 18.07
C ALA A 30 19.31 6.44 19.29
N ILE A 31 18.20 6.82 19.94
CA ILE A 31 18.22 7.61 21.18
C ILE A 31 18.95 6.87 22.29
N LYS A 32 18.64 5.59 22.48
CA LYS A 32 19.34 4.77 23.46
C LYS A 32 20.83 4.63 23.15
N ASP A 33 21.20 4.43 21.88
CA ASP A 33 22.60 4.33 21.47
C ASP A 33 23.38 5.62 21.79
N MET A 34 22.76 6.79 21.59
CA MET A 34 23.32 8.08 21.98
C MET A 34 23.45 8.23 23.51
N ASP A 35 22.45 7.78 24.27
CA ASP A 35 22.50 7.78 25.74
C ASP A 35 23.60 6.86 26.29
N ASP A 36 23.89 5.76 25.58
CA ASP A 36 24.98 4.84 25.89
C ASP A 36 26.36 5.38 25.42
N GLY A 37 26.41 6.59 24.83
CA GLY A 37 27.64 7.29 24.46
C GLY A 37 28.07 7.12 23.00
N GLN A 38 27.25 6.52 22.14
CA GLN A 38 27.54 6.45 20.70
C GLN A 38 27.34 7.81 20.02
N VAL A 39 28.16 8.07 19.01
CA VAL A 39 28.00 9.20 18.10
C VAL A 39 27.38 8.69 16.80
N ILE A 40 26.21 9.21 16.43
CA ILE A 40 25.57 8.89 15.15
C ILE A 40 26.05 9.87 14.08
N ASP A 41 26.72 9.34 13.06
CA ASP A 41 27.22 10.09 11.91
C ASP A 41 27.07 9.30 10.60
N LYS A 42 27.71 9.79 9.53
CA LYS A 42 27.64 9.17 8.19
C LYS A 42 28.25 7.76 8.11
N ASN A 43 29.02 7.34 9.11
CA ASN A 43 29.64 6.02 9.18
C ASN A 43 28.83 5.06 10.06
N THR A 44 27.74 5.52 10.66
CA THR A 44 26.82 4.69 11.44
C THR A 44 25.95 3.87 10.48
N ASP A 45 25.98 2.55 10.65
CA ASP A 45 25.09 1.65 9.92
C ASP A 45 23.63 1.84 10.37
N PHE A 46 22.69 1.55 9.47
CA PHE A 46 21.28 1.56 9.83
C PHE A 46 20.97 0.46 10.85
N ASN A 47 20.30 0.84 11.94
CA ASN A 47 19.76 -0.14 12.88
C ASN A 47 18.58 -0.91 12.25
N LEU A 48 18.06 -1.89 13.00
CA LEU A 48 16.97 -2.76 12.52
C LEU A 48 15.72 -1.97 12.11
N GLY A 49 15.29 -0.99 12.90
CA GLY A 49 14.09 -0.20 12.59
C GLY A 49 14.24 0.65 11.34
N GLN A 50 15.39 1.31 11.18
CA GLN A 50 15.73 2.07 9.97
C GLN A 50 15.81 1.17 8.74
N SER A 51 16.46 0.00 8.86
CA SER A 51 16.59 -0.99 7.79
C SER A 51 15.24 -1.55 7.36
N LEU A 52 14.36 -1.88 8.31
CA LEU A 52 13.01 -2.35 8.02
C LEU A 52 12.15 -1.27 7.35
N HIS A 53 12.22 -0.03 7.82
CA HIS A 53 11.51 1.09 7.19
C HIS A 53 11.93 1.25 5.73
N GLY A 54 13.24 1.32 5.47
CA GLY A 54 13.81 1.43 4.12
C GLY A 54 13.43 0.25 3.22
N MET A 55 13.61 -0.99 3.68
CA MET A 55 13.31 -2.20 2.90
C MET A 55 11.83 -2.31 2.54
N ILE A 56 10.92 -2.09 3.51
CA ILE A 56 9.48 -2.17 3.27
C ILE A 56 9.04 -1.05 2.31
N GLY A 57 9.56 0.17 2.50
CA GLY A 57 9.21 1.34 1.69
C GLY A 57 9.75 1.31 0.27
N MET A 58 10.96 0.78 0.05
CA MET A 58 11.62 0.78 -1.26
C MET A 58 11.39 -0.50 -2.07
N MET A 59 11.10 -1.64 -1.43
CA MET A 59 10.99 -2.92 -2.12
C MET A 59 9.58 -3.52 -2.00
N ILE A 60 9.10 -3.73 -0.78
CA ILE A 60 7.88 -4.52 -0.55
C ILE A 60 6.63 -3.76 -1.00
N ILE A 61 6.41 -2.52 -0.53
CA ILE A 61 5.23 -1.74 -0.90
C ILE A 61 5.19 -1.44 -2.41
N PRO A 62 6.28 -1.03 -3.07
CA PRO A 62 6.29 -0.82 -4.52
C PRO A 62 5.92 -2.08 -5.30
N LEU A 63 6.47 -3.25 -4.92
CA LEU A 63 6.10 -4.52 -5.54
C LEU A 63 4.60 -4.81 -5.37
N LEU A 64 4.07 -4.68 -4.15
CA LEU A 64 2.64 -4.90 -3.88
C LEU A 64 1.74 -3.92 -4.64
N ALA A 65 2.15 -2.66 -4.79
CA ALA A 65 1.41 -1.65 -5.53
C ALA A 65 1.35 -1.96 -7.03
N LEU A 66 2.45 -2.42 -7.62
CA LEU A 66 2.47 -2.87 -9.01
C LEU A 66 1.61 -4.12 -9.22
N LEU A 67 1.70 -5.10 -8.31
CA LEU A 67 0.82 -6.28 -8.34
C LEU A 67 -0.66 -5.89 -8.20
N LEU A 68 -0.98 -4.93 -7.32
CA LEU A 68 -2.33 -4.40 -7.18
C LEU A 68 -2.82 -3.78 -8.49
N LEU A 69 -1.98 -2.99 -9.16
CA LEU A 69 -2.31 -2.39 -10.46
C LEU A 69 -2.57 -3.45 -11.52
N ILE A 70 -1.70 -4.46 -11.64
CA ILE A 70 -1.88 -5.57 -12.58
C ILE A 70 -3.20 -6.31 -12.28
N VAL A 71 -3.45 -6.65 -11.02
CA VAL A 71 -4.67 -7.36 -10.61
C VAL A 71 -5.93 -6.50 -10.81
N SER A 72 -5.82 -5.17 -10.74
CA SER A 72 -6.95 -4.25 -10.84
C SER A 72 -7.72 -4.36 -12.15
N PHE A 73 -7.04 -4.66 -13.25
CA PHE A 73 -7.65 -4.85 -14.57
C PHE A 73 -8.59 -6.05 -14.63
N PHE A 74 -8.39 -7.03 -13.76
CA PHE A 74 -9.16 -8.28 -13.73
C PHE A 74 -10.10 -8.36 -12.52
N ALA A 75 -9.96 -7.46 -11.55
CA ALA A 75 -10.65 -7.53 -10.25
C ALA A 75 -12.16 -7.29 -10.33
N ARG A 76 -12.65 -6.61 -11.38
CA ARG A 76 -14.05 -6.18 -11.54
C ARG A 76 -14.58 -5.50 -10.26
N VAL A 77 -13.77 -4.61 -9.72
CA VAL A 77 -14.11 -3.70 -8.63
C VAL A 77 -14.40 -2.35 -9.27
N GLU A 78 -15.54 -1.75 -8.92
CA GLU A 78 -15.91 -0.44 -9.44
C GLU A 78 -14.83 0.60 -9.09
N GLY A 79 -14.26 1.25 -10.11
CA GLY A 79 -13.13 2.17 -9.95
C GLY A 79 -11.82 1.51 -9.49
N GLY A 80 -11.70 0.18 -9.52
CA GLY A 80 -10.54 -0.55 -8.99
C GLY A 80 -9.19 -0.13 -9.60
N VAL A 81 -9.17 0.10 -10.93
CA VAL A 81 -7.98 0.60 -11.63
C VAL A 81 -7.61 2.01 -11.18
N LYS A 82 -8.60 2.91 -11.02
CA LYS A 82 -8.38 4.28 -10.52
C LYS A 82 -7.73 4.28 -9.14
N TRP A 83 -8.23 3.45 -8.23
CA TRP A 83 -7.66 3.33 -6.89
C TRP A 83 -6.26 2.72 -6.91
N ALA A 84 -6.00 1.72 -7.77
CA ALA A 84 -4.67 1.14 -7.90
C ALA A 84 -3.66 2.14 -8.47
N LEU A 85 -4.05 2.93 -9.47
CA LEU A 85 -3.22 4.02 -10.01
C LEU A 85 -2.96 5.10 -8.96
N LEU A 86 -3.95 5.47 -8.14
CA LEU A 86 -3.75 6.40 -7.02
C LEU A 86 -2.71 5.85 -6.03
N VAL A 87 -2.81 4.57 -5.67
CA VAL A 87 -1.84 3.90 -4.78
C VAL A 87 -0.44 3.93 -5.40
N VAL A 88 -0.28 3.56 -6.68
CA VAL A 88 1.03 3.61 -7.36
C VAL A 88 1.58 5.04 -7.42
N GLY A 89 0.74 6.02 -7.75
CA GLY A 89 1.14 7.43 -7.78
C GLY A 89 1.59 7.94 -6.41
N LEU A 90 0.87 7.59 -5.35
CA LEU A 90 1.24 7.94 -3.97
C LEU A 90 2.54 7.23 -3.54
N VAL A 91 2.77 5.99 -3.95
CA VAL A 91 4.05 5.29 -3.69
C VAL A 91 5.21 5.97 -4.42
N ALA A 92 5.04 6.31 -5.70
CA ALA A 92 6.06 7.03 -6.46
C ALA A 92 6.37 8.40 -5.82
N LEU A 93 5.34 9.14 -5.41
CA LEU A 93 5.50 10.39 -4.67
C LEU A 93 6.20 10.18 -3.32
N GLN A 94 5.84 9.12 -2.58
CA GLN A 94 6.46 8.77 -1.30
C GLN A 94 7.98 8.60 -1.45
N ILE A 95 8.40 7.85 -2.47
CA ILE A 95 9.81 7.59 -2.78
C ILE A 95 10.51 8.89 -3.17
N ALA A 96 9.91 9.68 -4.07
CA ALA A 96 10.49 10.96 -4.48
C ALA A 96 10.71 11.91 -3.27
N LEU A 97 9.72 12.02 -2.39
CA LEU A 97 9.83 12.82 -1.16
C LEU A 97 10.93 12.27 -0.23
N ALA A 98 11.11 10.95 -0.15
CA ALA A 98 12.19 10.34 0.64
C ALA A 98 13.57 10.74 0.12
N PHE A 99 13.80 10.64 -1.20
CA PHE A 99 15.06 11.04 -1.81
C PHE A 99 15.34 12.53 -1.61
N VAL A 100 14.34 13.39 -1.80
CA VAL A 100 14.50 14.84 -1.58
C VAL A 100 14.81 15.14 -0.11
N ALA A 101 14.18 14.44 0.83
CA ALA A 101 14.45 14.60 2.26
C ALA A 101 15.86 14.13 2.65
N PHE A 102 16.32 13.00 2.09
CA PHE A 102 17.60 12.39 2.44
C PHE A 102 18.80 13.13 1.83
N PHE A 103 18.70 13.57 0.57
CA PHE A 103 19.81 14.16 -0.17
C PHE A 103 19.76 15.69 -0.29
N GLY A 104 18.68 16.32 0.17
CA GLY A 104 18.46 17.76 -0.03
C GLY A 104 17.96 18.47 1.22
N ALA A 105 16.66 18.36 1.49
CA ALA A 105 15.97 19.18 2.48
C ALA A 105 15.23 18.32 3.52
N PRO A 106 15.80 18.08 4.72
CA PRO A 106 15.21 17.21 5.73
C PRO A 106 13.77 17.57 6.12
N ALA A 107 13.40 18.86 6.06
CA ALA A 107 12.04 19.32 6.32
C ALA A 107 10.98 18.68 5.38
N VAL A 108 11.36 18.26 4.18
CA VAL A 108 10.49 17.52 3.24
C VAL A 108 10.07 16.15 3.80
N GLY A 109 10.80 15.63 4.79
CA GLY A 109 10.42 14.43 5.54
C GLY A 109 9.04 14.54 6.20
N ALA A 110 8.58 15.75 6.56
CA ALA A 110 7.21 15.96 7.06
C ALA A 110 6.15 15.70 5.98
N LEU A 111 6.41 16.11 4.74
CA LEU A 111 5.52 15.83 3.60
C LEU A 111 5.52 14.35 3.25
N HIS A 112 6.67 13.68 3.37
CA HIS A 112 6.77 12.22 3.25
C HIS A 112 5.88 11.53 4.31
N GLY A 113 5.96 11.96 5.58
CA GLY A 113 5.07 11.46 6.64
C GLY A 113 3.59 11.67 6.33
N LEU A 114 3.20 12.86 5.83
CA LEU A 114 1.83 13.14 5.42
C LEU A 114 1.35 12.24 4.27
N ASN A 115 2.19 12.05 3.26
CA ASN A 115 1.85 11.21 2.10
C ASN A 115 1.70 9.73 2.48
N ALA A 116 2.40 9.26 3.52
CA ALA A 116 2.19 7.91 4.06
C ALA A 116 0.74 7.71 4.56
N PHE A 117 0.16 8.71 5.23
CA PHE A 117 -1.24 8.65 5.65
C PHE A 117 -2.21 8.67 4.46
N ALA A 118 -1.90 9.46 3.42
CA ALA A 118 -2.69 9.45 2.19
C ALA A 118 -2.64 8.07 1.49
N LEU A 119 -1.46 7.44 1.44
CA LEU A 119 -1.28 6.10 0.90
C LEU A 119 -2.04 5.04 1.72
N LEU A 120 -1.95 5.09 3.05
CA LEU A 120 -2.70 4.24 3.95
C LEU A 120 -4.22 4.36 3.70
N TRP A 121 -4.72 5.59 3.60
CA TRP A 121 -6.12 5.85 3.30
C TRP A 121 -6.53 5.30 1.93
N ALA A 122 -5.76 5.57 0.87
CA ALA A 122 -6.07 5.13 -0.48
C ALA A 122 -6.09 3.60 -0.60
N ALA A 123 -5.09 2.92 -0.02
CA ALA A 123 -5.02 1.46 0.03
C ALA A 123 -6.18 0.87 0.85
N GLY A 124 -6.50 1.46 2.01
CA GLY A 124 -7.66 1.07 2.82
C GLY A 124 -8.99 1.24 2.07
N MET A 125 -9.16 2.35 1.35
CA MET A 125 -10.34 2.58 0.51
C MET A 125 -10.47 1.55 -0.61
N ALA A 126 -9.37 1.22 -1.30
CA ALA A 126 -9.33 0.19 -2.32
C ALA A 126 -9.78 -1.17 -1.74
N ALA A 127 -9.23 -1.57 -0.59
CA ALA A 127 -9.61 -2.81 0.09
C ALA A 127 -11.10 -2.83 0.49
N ARG A 128 -11.62 -1.71 1.02
CA ARG A 128 -13.04 -1.57 1.38
C ARG A 128 -13.97 -1.67 0.17
N LYS A 129 -13.65 -0.99 -0.93
CA LYS A 129 -14.45 -1.04 -2.17
C LYS A 129 -14.52 -2.45 -2.75
N ALA A 130 -13.42 -3.19 -2.70
CA ALA A 130 -13.40 -4.59 -3.11
C ALA A 130 -14.24 -5.51 -2.20
N ALA A 131 -14.37 -5.17 -0.91
CA ALA A 131 -15.22 -5.91 0.03
C ALA A 131 -16.72 -5.66 -0.19
N ALA A 132 -17.09 -4.42 -0.52
CA ALA A 132 -18.48 -4.00 -0.68
C ALA A 132 -19.09 -4.33 -2.05
N SER A 133 -18.29 -4.83 -3.00
CA SER A 133 -18.77 -5.16 -4.35
C SER A 133 -19.67 -6.42 -4.32
N PRO A 134 -20.91 -6.38 -4.83
CA PRO A 134 -21.81 -7.54 -4.85
C PRO A 134 -21.23 -8.73 -5.63
N PRO A 135 -21.54 -9.98 -5.24
CA PRO A 135 -21.25 -11.16 -6.07
C PRO A 135 -21.84 -10.94 -7.48
N ALA A 136 -21.13 -11.40 -8.52
CA ALA A 136 -21.70 -11.39 -9.86
C ALA A 136 -23.02 -12.18 -9.82
N ALA A 137 -24.12 -11.54 -10.24
CA ALA A 137 -25.40 -12.22 -10.35
C ALA A 137 -25.22 -13.48 -11.20
N ALA A 138 -25.72 -14.62 -10.70
CA ALA A 138 -25.76 -15.84 -11.49
C ALA A 138 -26.52 -15.56 -12.79
N PRO A 139 -26.14 -16.19 -13.92
CA PRO A 139 -26.93 -16.09 -15.14
C PRO A 139 -28.36 -16.54 -14.79
N THR A 140 -29.33 -15.64 -14.93
CA THR A 140 -30.73 -16.03 -14.92
C THR A 140 -30.93 -16.98 -16.09
N GLU A 141 -31.11 -18.28 -15.82
CA GLU A 141 -31.69 -19.19 -16.80
C GLU A 141 -32.98 -18.54 -17.29
N SER A 142 -33.01 -18.20 -18.58
CA SER A 142 -34.24 -17.81 -19.24
C SER A 142 -35.23 -18.95 -19.04
N PRO A 143 -36.45 -18.71 -18.52
CA PRO A 143 -37.47 -19.74 -18.47
C PRO A 143 -37.58 -20.36 -19.87
N ALA A 144 -37.38 -21.68 -19.96
CA ALA A 144 -37.60 -22.40 -21.19
C ALA A 144 -39.01 -22.07 -21.68
N GLU A 145 -39.09 -21.53 -22.90
CA GLU A 145 -40.35 -21.28 -23.58
C GLU A 145 -41.10 -22.63 -23.66
N PRO A 146 -42.35 -22.73 -23.15
CA PRO A 146 -43.08 -23.98 -23.27
C PRO A 146 -43.41 -24.17 -24.74
N THR A 147 -42.70 -25.11 -25.39
CA THR A 147 -43.05 -25.53 -26.75
C THR A 147 -44.45 -26.13 -26.69
N GLU A 148 -45.39 -25.37 -27.21
CA GLU A 148 -46.81 -25.67 -27.30
C GLU A 148 -47.00 -27.01 -28.03
N ALA A 149 -47.36 -28.04 -27.27
CA ALA A 149 -47.87 -29.28 -27.83
C ALA A 149 -49.26 -28.99 -28.40
N ALA A 150 -49.34 -28.72 -29.71
CA ALA A 150 -50.60 -28.56 -30.41
C ALA A 150 -50.60 -29.29 -31.77
N ARG A 151 -51.20 -30.49 -31.70
CA ARG A 151 -52.07 -31.15 -32.68
C ARG A 151 -51.49 -31.73 -33.98
#